data_AF-A0A936A6J2-F1
#
_entry.id   AF-A0A936A6J2-F1
#
_cell.length_a   1.000
_cell.length_b   1.000
_cell.length_c   1.000
_cell.angle_alpha   90.00
_cell.angle_beta   90.00
_cell.angle_gamma   90.00
#
_symmetry.space_group_name_H-M   'P 1'
#
loop_
_entity.id
_entity.type
_entity.pdbx_description
1 polymer ?
#
loop_
_entity_poly.entity_id
_entity_poly.type
_entity_poly.pdbx_seq_one_letter_code
_entity_poly.pdbx_strand_id
1 'polypeptide(L)'
;MRGIGVTRTGVERFYMAGTAFDFSSADFRQPFLFHISMESTQSYGWAVYPVTAGTSTIVNYAAVSDVDDQGRMFIAGGVSNGADNWSVVKKLDRTSYFFGSARATLDPDLIPNGYDAATAISFTDATRTRLVVAGESQRNANGATDCTVSFYQIGIDAEDLVLDGAFANGAGYVSTHFTPGVLDSVQCTAVATDGQGRIYLAGSIGFREPHRVYYDTDAVVARLTPAGLLDATFGPNGQGTS
;
A
#
# COMPACT_ATOMS: atom_id res chain seq x y z
N MET A 1 -6.27 -14.97 39.09
CA MET A 1 -5.17 -14.48 38.22
C MET A 1 -4.06 -15.52 38.20
N ARG A 2 -3.83 -16.16 37.05
CA ARG A 2 -2.63 -16.98 36.82
C ARG A 2 -1.80 -16.24 35.79
N GLY A 3 -0.67 -15.67 36.25
CA GLY A 3 0.36 -15.14 35.37
C GLY A 3 1.15 -16.29 34.76
N ILE A 4 1.38 -16.24 33.45
CA ILE A 4 2.38 -17.07 32.78
C ILE A 4 3.68 -16.27 32.80
N GLY A 5 4.63 -16.73 33.60
CA GLY A 5 6.03 -16.33 33.51
C GLY A 5 6.76 -17.25 32.55
N VAL A 6 7.52 -16.69 31.62
CA VAL A 6 8.46 -17.42 30.77
C VAL A 6 9.80 -16.72 30.86
N THR A 7 10.77 -17.37 31.51
CA THR A 7 12.20 -17.06 31.42
C THR A 7 12.85 -18.09 30.50
N ARG A 8 13.49 -17.63 29.42
CA ARG A 8 14.58 -18.37 28.77
C ARG A 8 15.47 -17.44 27.94
N THR A 9 16.76 -17.67 28.10
CA THR A 9 17.93 -17.08 27.44
C THR A 9 18.08 -17.62 26.02
N GLY A 10 18.29 -16.73 25.05
CA GLY A 10 18.62 -17.07 23.66
C GLY A 10 17.96 -16.12 22.66
N VAL A 11 18.79 -15.21 22.11
CA VAL A 11 18.58 -14.23 21.01
C VAL A 11 17.40 -13.26 21.17
N GLU A 12 17.78 -11.98 21.26
CA GLU A 12 16.94 -10.82 21.48
C GLU A 12 15.98 -10.58 20.31
N ARG A 13 14.71 -10.33 20.66
CA ARG A 13 13.60 -10.10 19.74
C ARG A 13 13.64 -8.64 19.27
N PHE A 14 13.44 -8.42 17.97
CA PHE A 14 13.20 -7.10 17.43
C PHE A 14 11.73 -6.96 17.01
N TYR A 15 11.11 -5.85 17.38
CA TYR A 15 9.71 -5.54 17.15
C TYR A 15 9.61 -4.53 16.00
N MET A 16 8.70 -4.76 15.04
CA MET A 16 8.30 -3.73 14.09
C MET A 16 6.78 -3.56 14.13
N ALA A 17 6.37 -2.32 14.35
CA ALA A 17 4.99 -1.86 14.28
C ALA A 17 4.72 -1.30 12.88
N GLY A 18 3.67 -1.78 12.23
CA GLY A 18 3.04 -1.13 11.08
C GLY A 18 1.64 -0.69 11.46
N THR A 19 1.24 0.50 11.03
CA THR A 19 -0.06 1.11 11.37
C THR A 19 -1.09 0.80 10.29
N ALA A 20 -1.92 -0.21 10.50
CA ALA A 20 -3.27 -0.24 9.95
C ALA A 20 -4.23 0.12 11.10
N PHE A 21 -4.67 1.37 11.14
CA PHE A 21 -5.72 1.79 12.07
C PHE A 21 -7.07 1.63 11.35
N ASP A 22 -7.78 0.54 11.65
CA ASP A 22 -9.19 0.40 11.30
C ASP A 22 -10.04 1.15 12.36
N PHE A 23 -10.56 2.32 12.00
CA PHE A 23 -11.47 3.10 12.86
C PHE A 23 -12.94 2.69 12.71
N SER A 24 -13.25 1.67 11.89
CA SER A 24 -14.62 1.32 11.51
C SER A 24 -15.24 0.15 12.28
N SER A 25 -14.44 -0.64 13.02
CA SER A 25 -14.95 -1.81 13.76
C SER A 25 -14.97 -1.59 15.29
N ALA A 26 -16.11 -1.94 15.91
CA ALA A 26 -16.30 -1.85 17.37
C ALA A 26 -15.61 -2.99 18.16
N ASP A 27 -14.97 -3.95 17.47
CA ASP A 27 -14.45 -5.20 18.03
C ASP A 27 -12.92 -5.29 17.95
N PHE A 28 -12.25 -4.48 18.75
CA PHE A 28 -10.79 -4.53 18.90
C PHE A 28 -10.37 -5.68 19.83
N ARG A 29 -10.49 -6.94 19.38
CA ARG A 29 -10.02 -8.11 20.16
C ARG A 29 -9.49 -9.23 19.27
N GLN A 30 -8.20 -9.20 18.92
CA GLN A 30 -7.16 -10.15 19.35
C GLN A 30 -5.82 -9.76 18.70
N PRO A 31 -4.69 -9.75 19.43
CA PRO A 31 -3.37 -9.63 18.81
C PRO A 31 -3.03 -10.94 18.09
N PHE A 32 -2.67 -10.87 16.81
CA PHE A 32 -2.03 -11.98 16.12
C PHE A 32 -0.53 -11.70 15.93
N LEU A 33 0.27 -12.75 16.08
CA LEU A 33 1.73 -12.74 15.99
C LEU A 33 2.13 -13.30 14.63
N PHE A 34 2.89 -12.55 13.84
CA PHE A 34 3.45 -13.02 12.58
C PHE A 34 4.98 -12.97 12.63
N HIS A 35 5.63 -13.99 12.06
CA HIS A 35 7.06 -14.25 12.13
C HIS A 35 7.63 -14.38 10.71
N ILE A 36 8.67 -13.59 10.40
CA ILE A 36 9.55 -13.81 9.24
C ILE A 36 10.99 -13.78 9.75
N SER A 37 11.78 -14.79 9.38
CA SER A 37 13.20 -14.93 9.72
C SER A 37 14.05 -14.80 8.46
N MET A 38 15.08 -13.93 8.48
CA MET A 38 16.12 -13.88 7.45
C MET A 38 17.50 -13.60 8.05
N GLU A 39 18.50 -14.40 7.67
CA GLU A 39 19.89 -14.29 8.07
C GLU A 39 20.65 -13.33 7.13
N SER A 40 20.74 -12.03 7.46
CA SER A 40 21.90 -11.18 7.11
C SER A 40 21.81 -9.80 7.78
N THR A 41 22.95 -9.17 8.00
CA THR A 41 23.24 -8.09 8.98
C THR A 41 22.81 -6.67 8.58
N GLN A 42 21.78 -6.50 7.75
CA GLN A 42 21.19 -5.18 7.49
C GLN A 42 19.65 -5.27 7.51
N SER A 43 19.04 -4.63 8.52
CA SER A 43 17.59 -4.68 8.74
C SER A 43 16.87 -3.53 8.02
N TYR A 44 16.13 -3.88 6.98
CA TYR A 44 14.89 -3.20 6.61
C TYR A 44 13.82 -4.30 6.53
N GLY A 45 12.59 -4.02 6.95
CA GLY A 45 11.51 -5.01 6.95
C GLY A 45 11.15 -5.41 5.52
N TRP A 46 11.61 -6.58 5.08
CA TRP A 46 11.35 -7.11 3.74
C TRP A 46 10.70 -8.49 3.82
N ALA A 47 9.63 -8.70 3.05
CA ALA A 47 9.23 -10.04 2.64
C ALA A 47 10.05 -10.41 1.39
N VAL A 48 11.21 -11.05 1.56
CA VAL A 48 11.99 -11.58 0.43
C VAL A 48 11.36 -12.89 -0.02
N TYR A 49 10.88 -12.91 -1.27
CA TYR A 49 10.47 -14.14 -1.94
C TYR A 49 11.70 -14.79 -2.59
N PRO A 50 11.94 -16.11 -2.42
CA PRO A 50 12.89 -16.81 -3.26
C PRO A 50 12.31 -16.93 -4.66
N VAL A 51 12.76 -16.07 -5.57
CA VAL A 51 12.52 -16.21 -7.00
C VAL A 51 13.59 -17.14 -7.57
N THR A 52 13.16 -18.07 -8.42
CA THR A 52 14.01 -18.98 -9.19
C THR A 52 15.23 -18.24 -9.74
N ALA A 53 16.43 -18.81 -9.58
CA ALA A 53 17.71 -18.14 -9.84
C ALA A 53 17.75 -17.36 -11.16
N GLY A 54 17.89 -16.03 -11.10
CA GLY A 54 18.15 -15.20 -12.28
C GLY A 54 17.70 -13.74 -12.22
N THR A 55 16.73 -13.37 -11.37
CA THR A 55 16.26 -11.98 -11.23
C THR A 55 16.04 -11.63 -9.76
N SER A 56 16.81 -10.67 -9.24
CA SER A 56 16.65 -10.18 -7.87
C SER A 56 15.38 -9.34 -7.78
N THR A 57 14.30 -9.93 -7.26
CA THR A 57 13.08 -9.20 -6.92
C THR A 57 13.23 -8.62 -5.52
N ILE A 58 13.48 -7.32 -5.43
CA ILE A 58 13.46 -6.60 -4.15
C ILE A 58 12.03 -6.11 -3.94
N VAL A 59 11.44 -6.47 -2.80
CA VAL A 59 10.20 -5.84 -2.35
C VAL A 59 10.57 -4.57 -1.59
N ASN A 60 10.37 -3.42 -2.22
CA ASN A 60 10.50 -2.14 -1.55
C ASN A 60 9.09 -1.76 -1.07
N TYR A 61 8.95 -1.53 0.24
CA TYR A 61 7.68 -1.19 0.92
C TYR A 61 6.69 -2.36 1.00
N ALA A 62 6.18 -2.61 2.21
CA ALA A 62 5.14 -3.61 2.44
C ALA A 62 4.07 -3.03 3.37
N ALA A 63 2.85 -2.92 2.86
CA ALA A 63 1.66 -2.63 3.64
C ALA A 63 0.86 -3.92 3.82
N VAL A 64 0.24 -4.08 4.98
CA VAL A 64 -0.55 -5.28 5.31
C VAL A 64 -1.95 -4.84 5.69
N SER A 65 -2.95 -5.50 5.11
CA SER A 65 -4.36 -5.31 5.45
C SER A 65 -4.75 -6.03 6.75
N ASP A 66 -5.93 -5.72 7.26
CA ASP A 66 -6.58 -6.56 8.28
C ASP A 66 -6.95 -7.95 7.70
N VAL A 67 -7.35 -8.87 8.56
CA VAL A 67 -7.73 -10.24 8.21
C VAL A 67 -9.21 -10.29 7.83
N ASP A 68 -9.57 -10.72 6.63
CA ASP A 68 -11.00 -10.80 6.25
C ASP A 68 -11.78 -11.91 6.98
N ASP A 69 -13.08 -12.00 6.70
CA ASP A 69 -14.00 -12.96 7.34
C ASP A 69 -13.63 -14.42 7.06
N GLN A 70 -12.84 -14.68 6.01
CA GLN A 70 -12.32 -16.01 5.67
C GLN A 70 -10.96 -16.27 6.33
N GLY A 71 -10.41 -15.30 7.07
CA GLY A 71 -9.13 -15.44 7.73
C GLY A 71 -7.93 -15.09 6.84
N ARG A 72 -8.16 -14.47 5.69
CA ARG A 72 -7.15 -14.17 4.67
C ARG A 72 -6.54 -12.80 4.91
N MET A 73 -5.26 -12.65 4.59
CA MET A 73 -4.51 -11.40 4.74
C MET A 73 -3.97 -10.96 3.37
N PHE A 74 -3.93 -9.66 3.12
CA PHE A 74 -3.38 -9.11 1.88
C PHE A 74 -2.18 -8.23 2.19
N ILE A 75 -1.13 -8.38 1.38
CA ILE A 75 0.09 -7.58 1.43
C ILE A 75 0.20 -6.80 0.12
N ALA A 76 0.48 -5.51 0.21
CA ALA A 76 0.80 -4.67 -0.93
C ALA A 76 2.26 -4.18 -0.84
N GLY A 77 2.94 -4.03 -1.96
CA GLY A 77 4.32 -3.54 -2.00
C GLY A 77 4.80 -3.17 -3.39
N GLY A 78 6.05 -2.71 -3.52
CA GLY A 78 6.73 -2.54 -4.81
C GLY A 78 7.61 -3.75 -5.12
N VAL A 79 7.68 -4.21 -6.36
CA VAL A 79 8.56 -5.30 -6.84
C VAL A 79 9.42 -4.77 -7.97
N SER A 80 10.74 -4.79 -7.79
CA SER A 80 11.66 -4.42 -8.87
C SER A 80 12.03 -5.63 -9.73
N ASN A 81 11.98 -5.47 -11.05
CA ASN A 81 12.52 -6.44 -12.01
C ASN A 81 13.91 -6.03 -12.55
N GLY A 82 14.50 -4.96 -12.02
CA GLY A 82 15.80 -4.40 -12.40
C GLY A 82 15.74 -3.28 -13.45
N ALA A 83 14.71 -3.25 -14.29
CA ALA A 83 14.44 -2.12 -15.19
C ALA A 83 13.33 -1.22 -14.65
N ASP A 84 12.40 -1.82 -13.91
CA ASP A 84 11.10 -1.25 -13.58
C ASP A 84 10.65 -1.70 -12.18
N ASN A 85 9.79 -0.91 -11.53
CA ASN A 85 9.20 -1.26 -10.25
C ASN A 85 7.69 -1.34 -10.38
N TRP A 86 7.10 -2.46 -9.98
CA TRP A 86 5.67 -2.70 -10.05
C TRP A 86 5.01 -2.65 -8.69
N SER A 87 3.78 -2.13 -8.64
CA SER A 87 2.92 -2.33 -7.48
C SER A 87 2.34 -3.75 -7.49
N VAL A 88 2.56 -4.49 -6.41
CA VAL A 88 2.04 -5.85 -6.25
C VAL A 88 1.11 -5.94 -5.07
N VAL A 89 0.05 -6.72 -5.22
CA VAL A 89 -0.83 -7.13 -4.14
C VAL A 89 -0.89 -8.64 -4.12
N LYS A 90 -0.61 -9.22 -2.96
CA LYS A 90 -0.63 -10.67 -2.75
C LYS A 90 -1.62 -11.03 -1.66
N LYS A 91 -2.43 -12.05 -1.95
CA LYS A 91 -3.33 -12.69 -0.99
C LYS A 91 -2.60 -13.84 -0.29
N LEU A 92 -2.72 -13.89 1.03
CA LEU A 92 -2.23 -14.95 1.90
C LEU A 92 -3.43 -15.64 2.55
N ASP A 93 -3.59 -16.93 2.28
CA ASP A 93 -4.61 -17.77 2.91
C ASP A 93 -4.03 -18.49 4.14
N ARG A 94 -4.87 -18.82 5.12
CA ARG A 94 -4.51 -19.57 6.34
C ARG A 94 -3.91 -20.94 6.03
N THR A 95 -4.32 -21.55 4.91
CA THR A 95 -3.94 -22.92 4.55
C THR A 95 -2.67 -22.98 3.71
N SER A 96 -2.32 -21.89 3.02
CA SER A 96 -1.14 -21.81 2.19
C SER A 96 -0.02 -21.15 2.99
N TYR A 97 0.91 -21.97 3.48
CA TYR A 97 2.18 -21.46 4.01
C TYR A 97 2.90 -20.69 2.88
N PHE A 98 2.78 -19.36 2.89
CA PHE A 98 3.54 -18.36 2.11
C PHE A 98 3.46 -18.37 0.57
N PHE A 99 2.79 -19.34 -0.05
CA PHE A 99 2.73 -19.48 -1.52
C PHE A 99 1.29 -19.58 -2.06
N GLY A 100 0.46 -18.58 -1.80
CA GLY A 100 -0.72 -18.36 -2.65
C GLY A 100 -0.29 -18.03 -4.09
N SER A 101 -0.96 -18.63 -5.08
CA SER A 101 -0.87 -18.34 -6.52
C SER A 101 -1.36 -16.94 -6.88
N ALA A 102 -2.29 -16.43 -6.06
CA ALA A 102 -2.95 -15.14 -6.15
C ALA A 102 -1.99 -13.93 -6.18
N ARG A 103 -1.72 -13.40 -7.37
CA ARG A 103 -0.98 -12.15 -7.54
C ARG A 103 -1.75 -11.21 -8.47
N ALA A 104 -2.13 -10.06 -7.95
CA ALA A 104 -2.41 -8.91 -8.79
C ALA A 104 -1.14 -8.07 -8.89
N THR A 105 -0.68 -7.84 -10.12
CA THR A 105 0.30 -6.80 -10.39
C THR A 105 -0.46 -5.67 -11.03
N LEU A 106 -0.34 -4.48 -10.44
CA LEU A 106 -0.73 -3.27 -11.11
C LEU A 106 0.54 -2.52 -11.45
N ASP A 107 0.62 -2.20 -12.72
CA ASP A 107 1.64 -1.36 -13.28
C ASP A 107 0.89 -0.15 -13.85
N PRO A 108 0.62 0.87 -13.02
CA PRO A 108 -0.06 2.08 -13.48
C PRO A 108 0.77 2.78 -14.56
N ASP A 109 2.09 2.51 -14.61
CA ASP A 109 3.05 2.77 -15.68
C ASP A 109 2.71 4.07 -16.43
N LEU A 110 2.65 5.18 -15.68
CA LEU A 110 2.43 6.51 -16.24
C LEU A 110 3.57 6.89 -17.20
N ILE A 111 4.73 6.25 -17.01
CA ILE A 111 5.82 6.16 -17.97
C ILE A 111 6.38 4.73 -17.98
N PRO A 112 6.84 4.21 -19.13
CA PRO A 112 7.47 2.89 -19.17
C PRO A 112 8.73 2.84 -18.29
N ASN A 113 8.85 1.82 -17.44
CA ASN A 113 9.92 1.66 -16.46
C ASN A 113 9.86 2.69 -15.33
N GLY A 114 8.64 3.04 -14.93
CA GLY A 114 8.40 3.94 -13.83
C GLY A 114 8.75 3.30 -12.48
N TYR A 115 9.06 4.12 -11.50
CA TYR A 115 8.98 3.68 -10.12
C TYR A 115 7.50 3.60 -9.71
N ASP A 116 6.96 2.41 -9.48
CA ASP A 116 5.66 2.20 -8.83
C ASP A 116 5.78 1.39 -7.53
N ALA A 117 5.14 1.87 -6.47
CA ALA A 117 5.11 1.17 -5.19
C ALA A 117 3.76 1.31 -4.50
N ALA A 118 3.17 0.18 -4.09
CA ALA A 118 2.01 0.16 -3.22
C ALA A 118 2.45 0.24 -1.76
N THR A 119 2.15 1.36 -1.10
CA THR A 119 2.61 1.68 0.26
C THR A 119 1.49 1.67 1.29
N ALA A 120 0.24 1.53 0.86
CA ALA A 120 -0.92 1.42 1.75
C ALA A 120 -2.00 0.49 1.17
N ILE A 121 -2.72 -0.21 2.04
CA ILE A 121 -3.84 -1.08 1.68
C ILE A 121 -4.93 -1.04 2.75
N SER A 122 -6.19 -1.03 2.34
CA SER A 122 -7.35 -1.12 3.24
C SER A 122 -8.51 -1.85 2.57
N PHE A 123 -9.45 -2.38 3.36
CA PHE A 123 -10.77 -2.73 2.85
C PHE A 123 -11.58 -1.45 2.58
N THR A 124 -12.49 -1.56 1.62
CA THR A 124 -13.35 -0.45 1.17
C THR A 124 -14.73 -0.45 1.80
N ASP A 125 -15.11 -1.58 2.41
CA ASP A 125 -16.41 -1.81 2.99
C ASP A 125 -16.32 -2.84 4.12
N ALA A 126 -17.38 -2.90 4.92
CA ALA A 126 -17.50 -3.87 6.01
C ALA A 126 -17.65 -5.31 5.51
N THR A 127 -18.09 -5.51 4.27
CA THR A 127 -18.18 -6.85 3.66
C THR A 127 -16.83 -7.42 3.25
N ARG A 128 -15.76 -6.61 3.28
CA ARG A 128 -14.38 -6.98 2.97
C ARG A 128 -14.24 -7.69 1.62
N THR A 129 -15.12 -7.35 0.67
CA THR A 129 -15.13 -7.92 -0.69
C THR A 129 -14.24 -7.16 -1.66
N ARG A 130 -13.75 -5.99 -1.24
CA ARG A 130 -13.01 -5.08 -2.10
C ARG A 130 -11.93 -4.34 -1.33
N LEU A 131 -10.75 -4.30 -1.91
CA LEU A 131 -9.57 -3.61 -1.40
C LEU A 131 -9.39 -2.28 -2.12
N VAL A 132 -8.86 -1.30 -1.40
CA VAL A 132 -8.22 -0.10 -1.94
C VAL A 132 -6.74 -0.20 -1.62
N VAL A 133 -5.92 0.09 -2.62
CA VAL A 133 -4.47 0.14 -2.50
C VAL A 133 -4.04 1.53 -2.92
N ALA A 134 -3.18 2.16 -2.13
CA ALA A 134 -2.59 3.44 -2.46
C ALA A 134 -1.07 3.34 -2.44
N GLY A 135 -0.44 4.20 -3.22
CA GLY A 135 0.97 4.13 -3.50
C GLY A 135 1.48 5.38 -4.18
N GLU A 136 2.68 5.26 -4.71
CA GLU A 136 3.27 6.26 -5.59
C GLU A 136 3.52 5.66 -6.96
N SER A 137 3.34 6.47 -7.99
CA SER A 137 3.66 6.16 -9.37
C SER A 137 4.52 7.24 -9.98
N GLN A 138 5.60 6.86 -10.64
CA GLN A 138 6.47 7.80 -11.30
C GLN A 138 5.77 8.37 -12.53
N ARG A 139 5.57 9.68 -12.52
CA ARG A 139 4.92 10.44 -13.59
C ARG A 139 5.87 10.74 -14.75
N ASN A 140 7.17 10.91 -14.46
CA ASN A 140 8.15 11.30 -15.49
C ASN A 140 9.57 10.84 -15.20
N ALA A 141 10.44 10.90 -16.21
CA ALA A 141 11.83 10.45 -16.12
C ALA A 141 12.69 11.22 -15.10
N ASN A 142 12.22 12.36 -14.58
CA ASN A 142 12.93 13.14 -13.55
C ASN A 142 12.66 12.64 -12.13
N GLY A 143 11.89 11.57 -11.96
CA GLY A 143 11.57 10.97 -10.68
C GLY A 143 10.42 11.67 -9.94
N ALA A 144 9.65 12.52 -10.62
CA ALA A 144 8.43 13.05 -10.03
C ALA A 144 7.42 11.91 -9.86
N THR A 145 6.82 11.80 -8.68
CA THR A 145 5.83 10.77 -8.35
C THR A 145 4.49 11.39 -8.03
N ASP A 146 3.41 10.74 -8.44
CA ASP A 146 2.04 11.09 -8.08
C ASP A 146 1.47 9.99 -7.17
N CYS A 147 0.44 10.33 -6.39
CA CYS A 147 -0.27 9.35 -5.58
C CYS A 147 -1.22 8.54 -6.46
N THR A 148 -1.03 7.23 -6.51
CA THR A 148 -1.90 6.31 -7.26
C THR A 148 -2.77 5.50 -6.32
N VAL A 149 -4.05 5.38 -6.68
CA VAL A 149 -5.05 4.60 -5.95
C VAL A 149 -5.68 3.61 -6.89
N SER A 150 -5.75 2.35 -6.49
CA SER A 150 -6.40 1.28 -7.25
C SER A 150 -7.34 0.48 -6.38
N PHE A 151 -8.32 -0.14 -7.04
CA PHE A 151 -9.30 -0.99 -6.37
C PHE A 151 -9.20 -2.41 -6.89
N TYR A 152 -9.31 -3.38 -5.99
CA TYR A 152 -9.34 -4.79 -6.35
C TYR A 152 -10.58 -5.45 -5.77
N GLN A 153 -11.28 -6.19 -6.62
CA GLN A 153 -12.32 -7.11 -6.18
C GLN A 153 -11.66 -8.40 -5.69
N ILE A 154 -12.10 -8.85 -4.52
CA ILE A 154 -11.73 -10.15 -4.00
C ILE A 154 -12.82 -11.12 -4.46
N GLY A 155 -12.51 -11.99 -5.42
CA GLY A 155 -13.48 -12.95 -5.89
C GLY A 155 -13.92 -13.89 -4.78
N ILE A 156 -15.22 -14.24 -4.77
CA ILE A 156 -15.87 -15.11 -3.79
C ILE A 156 -15.15 -16.47 -3.68
N ASP A 157 -14.75 -17.02 -4.84
CA ASP A 157 -14.03 -18.30 -4.95
C ASP A 157 -12.57 -18.11 -5.40
N ALA A 158 -12.17 -16.88 -5.72
CA ALA A 158 -11.03 -16.67 -6.60
C ALA A 158 -9.70 -16.82 -5.84
N GLU A 159 -8.86 -17.67 -6.41
CA GLU A 159 -7.42 -17.57 -6.26
C GLU A 159 -6.89 -16.23 -6.82
N ASP A 160 -7.71 -15.35 -7.40
CA ASP A 160 -7.23 -14.12 -8.03
C ASP A 160 -7.79 -12.85 -7.38
N LEU A 161 -6.92 -11.85 -7.29
CA LEU A 161 -7.29 -10.45 -7.09
C LEU A 161 -7.54 -9.83 -8.46
N VAL A 162 -8.73 -9.29 -8.69
CA VAL A 162 -9.10 -8.71 -9.99
C VAL A 162 -9.15 -7.20 -9.85
N LEU A 163 -8.42 -6.48 -10.70
CA LEU A 163 -8.50 -5.03 -10.77
C LEU A 163 -9.96 -4.61 -11.05
N ASP A 164 -10.49 -3.72 -10.23
CA ASP A 164 -11.88 -3.30 -10.32
C ASP A 164 -12.08 -2.26 -11.43
N GLY A 165 -12.30 -2.74 -12.65
CA GLY A 165 -12.56 -1.90 -13.81
C GLY A 165 -13.78 -0.97 -13.68
N ALA A 166 -14.67 -1.13 -12.69
CA ALA A 166 -15.75 -0.17 -12.49
C ALA A 166 -15.24 1.16 -11.88
N PHE A 167 -14.07 1.16 -11.25
CA PHE A 167 -13.48 2.35 -10.64
C PHE A 167 -12.84 3.27 -11.69
N ALA A 168 -12.84 4.58 -11.40
CA ALA A 168 -12.19 5.61 -12.23
C ALA A 168 -12.58 5.52 -13.73
N ASN A 169 -13.88 5.47 -14.01
CA ASN A 169 -14.44 5.44 -15.36
C ASN A 169 -13.95 4.29 -16.26
N GLY A 170 -13.64 3.13 -15.69
CA GLY A 170 -13.15 1.98 -16.48
C GLY A 170 -11.70 1.59 -16.22
N ALA A 171 -10.90 2.51 -15.65
CA ALA A 171 -9.46 2.34 -15.56
C ALA A 171 -9.04 1.41 -14.40
N GLY A 172 -9.83 1.31 -13.35
CA GLY A 172 -9.49 0.53 -12.15
C GLY A 172 -8.45 1.18 -11.23
N TYR A 173 -7.87 2.31 -11.65
CA TYR A 173 -7.00 3.14 -10.83
C TYR A 173 -7.15 4.62 -11.20
N VAL A 174 -6.71 5.49 -10.29
CA VAL A 174 -6.56 6.94 -10.52
C VAL A 174 -5.19 7.38 -10.01
N SER A 175 -4.55 8.30 -10.73
CA SER A 175 -3.37 9.00 -10.24
C SER A 175 -3.73 10.45 -9.95
N THR A 176 -3.36 10.93 -8.77
CA THR A 176 -3.67 12.27 -8.28
C THR A 176 -2.40 13.09 -8.17
N HIS A 177 -2.39 14.19 -8.90
CA HIS A 177 -1.34 15.18 -8.87
C HIS A 177 -1.77 16.36 -7.99
N PHE A 178 -1.16 16.51 -6.82
CA PHE A 178 -1.57 17.49 -5.80
C PHE A 178 -1.08 18.91 -6.09
N THR A 179 0.00 19.09 -6.87
CA THR A 179 0.51 20.43 -7.22
C THR A 179 0.74 20.65 -8.72
N PRO A 180 -0.35 20.83 -9.50
CA PRO A 180 -0.30 21.09 -10.93
C PRO A 180 0.74 22.15 -11.33
N GLY A 181 1.69 21.75 -12.18
CA GLY A 181 2.71 22.65 -12.74
C GLY A 181 4.00 22.78 -11.92
N VAL A 182 4.11 22.07 -10.79
CA VAL A 182 5.32 21.97 -9.99
C VAL A 182 5.93 20.57 -10.13
N LEU A 183 7.27 20.49 -10.11
CA LEU A 183 7.96 19.22 -9.96
C LEU A 183 7.90 18.81 -8.49
N ASP A 184 7.02 17.86 -8.21
CA ASP A 184 6.78 17.28 -6.90
C ASP A 184 7.06 15.77 -6.90
N SER A 185 7.22 15.22 -5.69
CA SER A 185 7.23 13.79 -5.42
C SER A 185 6.25 13.52 -4.30
N VAL A 186 5.19 12.80 -4.63
CA VAL A 186 4.09 12.50 -3.72
C VAL A 186 4.18 11.03 -3.30
N GLN A 187 4.12 10.80 -1.99
CA GLN A 187 4.10 9.47 -1.38
C GLN A 187 2.85 9.29 -0.54
N CYS A 188 1.93 8.44 -0.98
CA CYS A 188 0.73 8.08 -0.21
C CYS A 188 0.98 6.88 0.69
N THR A 189 1.28 7.12 1.97
CA THR A 189 1.63 6.07 2.93
C THR A 189 0.43 5.57 3.74
N ALA A 190 -0.75 6.16 3.57
CA ALA A 190 -1.98 5.70 4.21
C ALA A 190 -3.21 5.87 3.30
N VAL A 191 -4.13 4.92 3.39
CA VAL A 191 -5.43 4.96 2.72
C VAL A 191 -6.54 4.45 3.62
N ALA A 192 -7.70 5.09 3.56
CA ALA A 192 -8.91 4.65 4.24
C ALA A 192 -10.14 4.97 3.39
N THR A 193 -11.27 4.36 3.72
CA THR A 193 -12.58 4.70 3.12
C THR A 193 -13.61 4.96 4.21
N ASP A 194 -14.71 5.61 3.86
CA ASP A 194 -15.88 5.74 4.74
C ASP A 194 -17.15 5.09 4.18
N GLY A 195 -18.22 5.10 4.97
CA GLY A 195 -19.51 4.50 4.58
C GLY A 195 -20.21 5.16 3.38
N GLN A 196 -19.69 6.27 2.85
CA GLN A 196 -20.16 6.88 1.61
C GLN A 196 -19.30 6.48 0.40
N GLY A 197 -18.28 5.63 0.61
CA GLY A 197 -17.31 5.23 -0.41
C GLY A 197 -16.28 6.30 -0.74
N ARG A 198 -16.17 7.37 0.06
CA ARG A 198 -15.12 8.38 -0.12
C ARG A 198 -13.79 7.77 0.31
N ILE A 199 -12.71 8.18 -0.35
CA ILE A 199 -11.37 7.65 -0.13
C ILE A 199 -10.54 8.75 0.52
N TYR A 200 -9.86 8.43 1.61
CA TYR A 200 -8.95 9.34 2.29
C TYR A 200 -7.53 8.86 2.05
N LEU A 201 -6.67 9.80 1.65
CA LEU A 201 -5.27 9.58 1.41
C LEU A 201 -4.48 10.44 2.38
N ALA A 202 -3.40 9.89 2.92
CA ALA A 202 -2.43 10.65 3.68
C ALA A 202 -1.01 10.22 3.32
N GLY A 203 -0.08 11.16 3.46
CA GLY A 203 1.27 10.96 3.00
C GLY A 203 2.12 12.21 3.10
N SER A 204 3.15 12.26 2.26
CA SER A 204 4.04 13.42 2.14
C SER A 204 4.17 13.88 0.70
N ILE A 205 4.39 15.18 0.52
CA ILE A 205 4.74 15.79 -0.76
C ILE A 205 6.08 16.49 -0.62
N GLY A 206 7.04 16.13 -1.45
CA GLY A 206 8.33 16.78 -1.56
C GLY A 206 8.39 17.71 -2.77
N PHE A 207 8.87 18.94 -2.58
CA PHE A 207 9.07 19.86 -3.69
C PHE A 207 10.51 19.81 -4.19
N ARG A 208 10.70 19.66 -5.50
CA ARG A 208 12.02 19.71 -6.11
C ARG A 208 12.28 21.10 -6.66
N GLU A 209 12.88 21.97 -5.86
CA GLU A 209 13.41 23.24 -6.37
C GLU A 209 14.65 22.99 -7.24
N PRO A 210 14.78 23.61 -8.44
CA PRO A 210 15.91 23.42 -9.34
C PRO A 210 17.30 23.73 -8.73
N HIS A 211 17.33 24.44 -7.61
CA HIS A 211 18.56 24.95 -6.99
C HIS A 211 18.79 24.49 -5.55
N ARG A 212 17.92 23.62 -5.00
CA ARG A 212 18.12 23.08 -3.64
C ARG A 212 18.54 21.62 -3.67
N VAL A 213 19.51 21.31 -2.80
CA VAL A 213 20.01 19.95 -2.57
C VAL A 213 19.10 19.17 -1.61
N TYR A 214 18.24 19.88 -0.85
CA TYR A 214 17.33 19.31 0.14
C TYR A 214 15.88 19.40 -0.34
N TYR A 215 15.15 18.29 -0.19
CA TYR A 215 13.72 18.24 -0.37
C TYR A 215 13.07 18.76 0.92
N ASP A 216 12.30 19.85 0.79
CA ASP A 216 11.31 20.16 1.82
C ASP A 216 10.12 19.22 1.62
N THR A 217 9.60 18.66 2.70
CA THR A 217 8.51 17.69 2.67
C THR A 217 7.37 18.12 3.56
N ASP A 218 6.21 18.34 2.96
CA ASP A 218 4.99 18.69 3.68
C ASP A 218 4.13 17.45 3.88
N ALA A 219 3.36 17.43 4.98
CA ALA A 219 2.31 16.44 5.11
C ALA A 219 1.16 16.78 4.16
N VAL A 220 0.62 15.76 3.48
CA VAL A 220 -0.56 15.92 2.61
C VAL A 220 -1.66 14.98 3.07
N VAL A 221 -2.87 15.52 3.13
CA VAL A 221 -4.11 14.73 3.29
C VAL A 221 -5.07 15.14 2.18
N ALA A 222 -5.66 14.16 1.51
CA ALA A 222 -6.62 14.39 0.45
C ALA A 222 -7.84 13.48 0.60
N ARG A 223 -8.96 13.92 0.03
CA ARG A 223 -10.15 13.08 -0.09
C ARG A 223 -10.52 12.94 -1.55
N LEU A 224 -10.76 11.73 -2.00
CA LEU A 224 -11.34 11.43 -3.30
C LEU A 224 -12.81 11.02 -3.13
N THR A 225 -13.61 11.36 -4.14
CA THR A 225 -14.96 10.84 -4.34
C THR A 225 -14.93 9.33 -4.61
N PRO A 226 -16.07 8.61 -4.52
CA PRO A 226 -16.14 7.19 -4.88
C PRO A 226 -15.73 6.88 -6.33
N ALA A 227 -15.78 7.88 -7.20
CA ALA A 227 -15.33 7.79 -8.59
C ALA A 227 -13.82 8.01 -8.77
N GLY A 228 -13.08 8.30 -7.70
CA GLY A 228 -11.64 8.56 -7.73
C GLY A 228 -11.26 10.01 -8.01
N LEU A 229 -12.22 10.93 -8.17
CA LEU A 229 -11.93 12.35 -8.38
C LEU A 229 -11.63 13.07 -7.06
N LEU A 230 -10.71 14.04 -7.06
CA LEU A 230 -10.42 14.87 -5.89
C LEU A 230 -11.67 15.63 -5.42
N ASP A 231 -12.01 15.49 -4.14
CA ASP A 231 -13.21 16.05 -3.55
C ASP A 231 -12.95 17.48 -3.06
N ALA A 232 -13.30 18.45 -3.90
CA ALA A 232 -13.16 19.88 -3.63
C ALA A 232 -13.87 20.38 -2.35
N THR A 233 -14.71 19.56 -1.70
CA THR A 233 -15.38 19.91 -0.44
C THR A 233 -14.57 19.56 0.81
N PHE A 234 -13.42 18.87 0.67
CA PHE A 234 -12.57 18.44 1.80
C PHE A 234 -11.53 19.49 2.24
N GLY A 235 -11.34 20.54 1.45
CA GLY A 235 -10.34 21.60 1.68
C GLY A 235 -10.12 22.42 0.41
N PRO A 236 -9.22 23.41 0.42
CA PRO A 236 -8.83 24.11 -0.80
C PRO A 236 -8.34 23.11 -1.85
N ASN A 237 -9.00 23.07 -3.01
CA ASN A 237 -8.73 22.11 -4.08
C ASN A 237 -8.88 20.63 -3.66
N GLY A 238 -9.55 20.32 -2.55
CA GLY A 238 -9.76 18.95 -2.08
C GLY A 238 -8.57 18.30 -1.36
N GLN A 239 -7.59 19.10 -0.96
CA GLN A 239 -6.43 18.68 -0.17
C GLN A 239 -6.17 19.63 1.01
N GLY A 240 -5.45 19.13 2.01
CA GLY A 240 -4.83 19.90 3.07
C GLY A 240 -3.33 19.64 3.07
N THR A 241 -2.53 20.71 3.01
CA THR A 241 -1.07 20.69 3.15
C THR A 241 -0.70 21.57 4.34
N SER A 242 0.32 21.18 5.12
CA SER A 242 0.76 21.91 6.32
C SER A 242 2.19 22.38 6.19
#